data_AF-A0A816H4L6-F1
#
_entry.id   AF-A0A816H4L6-F1
#
_cell.length_a   1.000
_cell.length_b   1.000
_cell.length_c   1.000
_cell.angle_alpha   90.00
_cell.angle_beta   90.00
_cell.angle_gamma   90.00
#
_symmetry.space_group_name_H-M   'P 1'
#
loop_
_entity.id
_entity.type
_entity.pdbx_description
1 polymer ?
#
loop_
_entity_poly.entity_id
_entity_poly.type
_entity_poly.pdbx_seq_one_letter_code
_entity_poly.pdbx_strand_id
1 'polypeptide(L)'
;MDKVKNYNMLMKDFPMHDLLSANDLPKIKNSISVIFNHLKRVRNTRYPVNRILRLIEAISRDLNTQMIKILSTTHLIEIPISNFDHILNECMEIFSLWDEEYEKLQGLLRDMTKKNAVNAQQLKQAWKITPEHKKLQARLEQVKQFRRQHEQFRSVIERLLSKQSVVESSPGAVQLVDQTDSNAVQEIQQAFESLKHIDILECSPEGTQMWNDTMKIYEERIEKVERRITARLREQLAKARNANEMFQIFARFHDLLIRQHIRNAIREYQTQLIQRVKIDIDQLHEKFKAKYSASKAMKMSRITVDIPVTTGSIIWAKQIEKQLVRYLKRVEDVLGSGWEQHVDGQRLKFEGDSFKQRLNTAPIFEDWLEK
;
A
#
# COMPACT_ATOMS: atom_id res chain seq x y z
N MET A 1 -54.72 -12.29 19.73
CA MET A 1 -54.81 -11.09 18.85
C MET A 1 -53.77 -10.03 19.16
N ASP A 2 -53.46 -9.73 20.43
CA ASP A 2 -52.53 -8.63 20.78
C ASP A 2 -51.06 -8.86 20.39
N LYS A 3 -50.57 -10.11 20.44
CA LYS A 3 -49.23 -10.44 19.91
C LYS A 3 -49.13 -10.16 18.41
N VAL A 4 -50.17 -10.50 17.66
CA VAL A 4 -50.22 -10.28 16.20
C VAL A 4 -50.29 -8.79 15.89
N LYS A 5 -51.16 -8.03 16.57
CA LYS A 5 -51.24 -6.57 16.41
C LYS A 5 -49.92 -5.85 16.73
N ASN A 6 -49.21 -6.30 17.77
CA ASN A 6 -47.88 -5.75 18.12
C ASN A 6 -46.81 -6.09 17.08
N TYR A 7 -46.80 -7.32 16.54
CA TYR A 7 -45.85 -7.68 15.50
C TYR A 7 -46.19 -7.02 14.16
N ASN A 8 -47.47 -6.75 13.92
CA ASN A 8 -47.92 -6.05 12.71
C ASN A 8 -47.41 -4.61 12.63
N MET A 9 -47.14 -3.94 13.76
CA MET A 9 -46.49 -2.62 13.74
C MET A 9 -45.05 -2.65 13.18
N LEU A 10 -44.39 -3.81 13.25
CA LEU A 10 -43.05 -4.02 12.69
C LEU A 10 -43.09 -4.71 11.32
N MET A 11 -44.05 -5.60 11.07
CA MET A 11 -44.10 -6.39 9.83
C MET A 11 -44.91 -5.72 8.72
N LYS A 12 -45.71 -4.70 9.03
CA LYS A 12 -46.43 -3.92 8.03
C LYS A 12 -45.48 -3.03 7.24
N ASP A 13 -45.58 -3.11 5.91
CA ASP A 13 -44.80 -2.32 4.95
C ASP A 13 -43.27 -2.47 5.13
N PHE A 14 -42.79 -3.71 5.27
CA PHE A 14 -41.36 -3.97 5.40
C PHE A 14 -40.65 -3.84 4.03
N PRO A 15 -39.63 -2.95 3.90
CA PRO A 15 -39.04 -2.55 2.61
C PRO A 15 -37.98 -3.54 2.12
N MET A 16 -38.33 -4.82 1.97
CA MET A 16 -37.42 -5.85 1.47
C MET A 16 -37.36 -5.91 -0.05
N HIS A 17 -38.46 -5.54 -0.72
CA HIS A 17 -38.55 -5.55 -2.18
C HIS A 17 -37.51 -4.63 -2.82
N ASP A 18 -37.19 -3.50 -2.18
CA ASP A 18 -36.22 -2.52 -2.68
C ASP A 18 -34.79 -3.07 -2.67
N LEU A 19 -34.48 -4.02 -1.78
CA LEU A 19 -33.18 -4.70 -1.77
C LEU A 19 -33.14 -5.81 -2.81
N LEU A 20 -34.23 -6.57 -2.95
CA LEU A 20 -34.29 -7.71 -3.89
C LEU A 20 -34.39 -7.29 -5.36
N SER A 21 -34.92 -6.10 -5.64
CA SER A 21 -35.04 -5.52 -6.98
C SER A 21 -33.90 -4.56 -7.36
N ALA A 22 -32.94 -4.34 -6.45
CA ALA A 22 -31.81 -3.46 -6.71
C ALA A 22 -30.85 -4.09 -7.74
N ASN A 23 -30.66 -3.40 -8.86
CA ASN A 23 -29.68 -3.76 -9.90
C ASN A 23 -28.39 -2.94 -9.82
N ASP A 24 -28.34 -1.93 -8.95
CA ASP A 24 -27.22 -0.99 -8.81
C ASP A 24 -26.76 -0.93 -7.34
N LEU A 25 -25.45 -0.81 -7.12
CA LEU A 25 -24.85 -0.59 -5.80
C LEU A 25 -25.46 0.60 -5.02
N PRO A 26 -25.70 1.79 -5.60
CA PRO A 26 -26.33 2.90 -4.89
C PRO A 26 -27.77 2.58 -4.44
N LYS A 27 -28.52 1.77 -5.21
CA LYS A 27 -29.86 1.33 -4.80
C LYS A 27 -29.77 0.40 -3.60
N ILE A 28 -28.82 -0.54 -3.58
CA ILE A 28 -28.56 -1.39 -2.40
C ILE A 28 -28.26 -0.52 -1.17
N LYS A 29 -27.39 0.48 -1.29
CA LYS A 29 -27.04 1.42 -0.20
C LYS A 29 -28.28 2.10 0.39
N ASN A 30 -29.17 2.60 -0.47
CA ASN A 30 -30.41 3.25 -0.06
C ASN A 30 -31.38 2.25 0.59
N SER A 31 -31.57 1.08 0.00
CA SER A 31 -32.46 0.03 0.53
C SER A 31 -32.03 -0.42 1.93
N ILE A 32 -30.73 -0.59 2.18
CA ILE A 32 -30.20 -0.92 3.51
C ILE A 32 -30.55 0.19 4.52
N SER A 33 -30.35 1.46 4.15
CA SER A 33 -30.68 2.59 5.02
C SER A 33 -32.17 2.62 5.38
N VAL A 34 -33.04 2.36 4.40
CA VAL A 34 -34.49 2.33 4.58
C VAL A 34 -34.90 1.14 5.48
N ILE A 35 -34.32 -0.04 5.27
CA ILE A 35 -34.54 -1.24 6.09
C ILE A 35 -34.14 -0.99 7.55
N PHE A 36 -32.93 -0.47 7.81
CA PHE A 36 -32.48 -0.20 9.18
C PHE A 36 -33.30 0.90 9.88
N ASN A 37 -33.72 1.93 9.16
CA ASN A 37 -34.62 2.94 9.70
C ASN A 37 -36.00 2.36 10.07
N HIS A 38 -36.52 1.42 9.29
CA HIS A 38 -37.74 0.69 9.63
C HIS A 38 -37.55 -0.21 10.86
N LEU A 39 -36.41 -0.90 10.97
CA LEU A 39 -36.05 -1.72 12.13
C LEU A 39 -35.92 -0.94 13.45
N LYS A 40 -35.66 0.38 13.42
CA LYS A 40 -35.69 1.23 14.63
C LYS A 40 -37.07 1.25 15.30
N ARG A 41 -38.16 0.97 14.56
CA ARG A 41 -39.54 0.87 15.09
C ARG A 41 -39.74 -0.28 16.07
N VAL A 42 -38.79 -1.23 16.14
CA VAL A 42 -38.78 -2.32 17.12
C VAL A 42 -38.94 -1.79 18.55
N ARG A 43 -38.43 -0.59 18.87
CA ARG A 43 -38.54 0.02 20.21
C ARG A 43 -39.97 0.05 20.76
N ASN A 44 -40.95 0.18 19.88
CA ASN A 44 -42.37 0.28 20.26
C ASN A 44 -43.09 -1.08 20.26
N THR A 45 -42.38 -2.16 19.98
CA THR A 45 -42.94 -3.52 19.88
C THR A 45 -42.36 -4.46 20.93
N ARG A 46 -43.14 -5.43 21.39
CA ARG A 46 -42.65 -6.52 22.27
C ARG A 46 -42.04 -7.68 21.47
N TYR A 47 -41.30 -7.37 20.41
CA TYR A 47 -40.76 -8.41 19.52
C TYR A 47 -39.50 -9.06 20.13
N PRO A 48 -39.37 -10.42 20.12
CA PRO A 48 -38.25 -11.10 20.76
C PRO A 48 -36.90 -10.79 20.08
N VAL A 49 -35.89 -10.41 20.86
CA VAL A 49 -34.58 -10.03 20.32
C VAL A 49 -33.90 -11.15 19.52
N ASN A 50 -34.03 -12.41 19.95
CA ASN A 50 -33.48 -13.56 19.21
C ASN A 50 -34.04 -13.69 17.79
N ARG A 51 -35.31 -13.32 17.57
CA ARG A 51 -35.92 -13.35 16.24
C ARG A 51 -35.48 -12.16 15.38
N ILE A 52 -35.13 -11.03 15.98
CA ILE A 52 -34.59 -9.87 15.26
C ILE A 52 -33.20 -10.21 14.75
N LEU A 53 -32.37 -10.84 15.59
CA LEU A 53 -31.02 -11.25 15.19
C LEU A 53 -31.07 -12.24 14.01
N ARG A 54 -32.01 -13.19 14.02
CA ARG A 54 -32.25 -14.07 12.87
C ARG A 54 -32.77 -13.34 11.63
N LEU A 55 -33.59 -12.30 11.81
CA LEU A 55 -34.06 -11.47 10.70
C LEU A 55 -32.90 -10.67 10.08
N ILE A 56 -32.03 -10.10 10.90
CA ILE A 56 -30.82 -9.39 10.45
C ILE A 56 -29.88 -10.36 9.72
N GLU A 57 -29.75 -11.59 10.20
CA GLU A 57 -28.99 -12.64 9.52
C GLU A 57 -29.59 -12.93 8.14
N ALA A 58 -30.91 -13.09 8.03
CA ALA A 58 -31.58 -13.28 6.74
C ALA A 58 -31.36 -12.10 5.78
N ILE A 59 -31.50 -10.85 6.27
CA ILE A 59 -31.23 -9.65 5.45
C ILE A 59 -29.76 -9.63 5.00
N SER A 60 -28.82 -10.07 5.84
CA SER A 60 -27.43 -10.22 5.46
C SER A 60 -27.23 -11.28 4.37
N ARG A 61 -28.03 -12.36 4.34
CA ARG A 61 -27.97 -13.37 3.27
C ARG A 61 -28.47 -12.79 1.96
N ASP A 62 -29.60 -12.09 2.01
CA ASP A 62 -30.18 -11.45 0.83
C ASP A 62 -29.26 -10.36 0.26
N LEU A 63 -28.63 -9.57 1.13
CA LEU A 63 -27.58 -8.62 0.75
C LEU A 63 -26.44 -9.32 0.02
N ASN A 64 -25.95 -10.43 0.56
CA ASN A 64 -24.85 -11.20 -0.04
C ASN A 64 -25.24 -11.72 -1.42
N THR A 65 -26.43 -12.31 -1.57
CA THR A 65 -26.92 -12.82 -2.85
C THR A 65 -27.07 -11.71 -3.90
N GLN A 66 -27.60 -10.54 -3.53
CA GLN A 66 -27.73 -9.41 -4.45
C GLN A 66 -26.37 -8.80 -4.81
N MET A 67 -25.45 -8.67 -3.85
CA MET A 67 -24.08 -8.23 -4.12
C MET A 67 -23.38 -9.17 -5.09
N ILE A 68 -23.44 -10.49 -4.87
CA ILE A 68 -22.84 -11.48 -5.77
C ILE A 68 -23.44 -11.38 -7.17
N LYS A 69 -24.77 -11.18 -7.28
CA LYS A 69 -25.47 -11.03 -8.57
C LYS A 69 -25.03 -9.78 -9.33
N ILE A 70 -24.83 -8.64 -8.66
CA ILE A 70 -24.32 -7.43 -9.31
C ILE A 70 -22.83 -7.59 -9.66
N LEU A 71 -22.05 -8.19 -8.78
CA LEU A 71 -20.62 -8.35 -9.01
C LEU A 71 -20.32 -9.36 -10.13
N SER A 72 -21.15 -10.40 -10.30
CA SER A 72 -20.95 -11.41 -11.34
C SER A 72 -21.14 -10.83 -12.75
N THR A 73 -22.03 -9.85 -12.93
CA THR A 73 -22.22 -9.19 -14.24
C THR A 73 -21.09 -8.24 -14.60
N THR A 74 -20.31 -7.78 -13.61
CA THR A 74 -19.25 -6.79 -13.82
C THR A 74 -17.89 -7.39 -14.21
N HIS A 75 -17.70 -8.71 -14.21
CA HIS A 75 -16.42 -9.37 -14.58
C HIS A 75 -15.17 -8.60 -14.07
N LEU A 76 -15.07 -8.45 -12.75
CA LEU A 76 -14.14 -7.54 -12.04
C LEU A 76 -12.65 -7.63 -12.44
N ILE A 77 -12.22 -8.76 -13.02
CA ILE A 77 -10.83 -9.02 -13.42
C ILE A 77 -10.49 -8.34 -14.75
N GLU A 78 -11.46 -8.21 -15.65
CA GLU A 78 -11.24 -7.71 -17.01
C GLU A 78 -11.32 -6.18 -17.09
N ILE A 79 -12.13 -5.56 -16.23
CA ILE A 79 -12.28 -4.11 -16.14
C ILE A 79 -10.96 -3.46 -15.73
N PRO A 80 -10.58 -2.26 -16.22
CA PRO A 80 -9.42 -1.49 -15.75
C PRO A 80 -9.41 -1.18 -14.24
N ILE A 81 -8.21 -0.97 -13.65
CA ILE A 81 -8.03 -0.75 -12.20
C ILE A 81 -8.83 0.44 -11.66
N SER A 82 -8.96 1.51 -12.43
CA SER A 82 -9.70 2.72 -12.02
C SER A 82 -11.17 2.45 -11.75
N ASN A 83 -11.81 1.73 -12.68
CA ASN A 83 -13.23 1.42 -12.60
C ASN A 83 -13.48 0.35 -11.53
N PHE A 84 -12.55 -0.60 -11.38
CA PHE A 84 -12.57 -1.58 -10.31
C PHE A 84 -12.42 -0.97 -8.92
N ASP A 85 -11.49 -0.04 -8.73
CA ASP A 85 -11.33 0.67 -7.45
C ASP A 85 -12.60 1.46 -7.12
N HIS A 86 -13.26 2.09 -8.10
CA HIS A 86 -14.53 2.77 -7.89
C HIS A 86 -15.63 1.81 -7.41
N ILE A 87 -15.87 0.72 -8.14
CA ILE A 87 -16.89 -0.30 -7.80
C ILE A 87 -16.61 -0.89 -6.42
N LEU A 88 -15.35 -1.25 -6.13
CA LEU A 88 -15.00 -1.80 -4.82
C LEU A 88 -15.13 -0.79 -3.69
N ASN A 89 -14.79 0.48 -3.92
CA ASN A 89 -15.00 1.50 -2.90
C ASN A 89 -16.49 1.66 -2.61
N GLU A 90 -17.36 1.65 -3.62
CA GLU A 90 -18.81 1.64 -3.41
C GLU A 90 -19.29 0.41 -2.63
N CYS A 91 -18.78 -0.79 -2.94
CA CYS A 91 -19.07 -1.99 -2.16
C CYS A 91 -18.63 -1.85 -0.69
N MET A 92 -17.43 -1.32 -0.45
CA MET A 92 -16.89 -1.11 0.90
C MET A 92 -17.66 -0.05 1.67
N GLU A 93 -18.13 1.01 1.01
CA GLU A 93 -19.05 1.98 1.60
C GLU A 93 -20.36 1.34 2.04
N ILE A 94 -20.91 0.42 1.24
CA ILE A 94 -22.13 -0.31 1.60
C ILE A 94 -21.90 -1.19 2.84
N PHE A 95 -20.77 -1.89 2.92
CA PHE A 95 -20.43 -2.68 4.11
C PHE A 95 -20.20 -1.79 5.34
N SER A 96 -19.53 -0.65 5.20
CA SER A 96 -19.34 0.32 6.29
C SER A 96 -20.68 0.86 6.78
N LEU A 97 -21.58 1.24 5.87
CA LEU A 97 -22.91 1.72 6.22
C LEU A 97 -23.73 0.64 6.95
N TRP A 98 -23.63 -0.62 6.51
CA TRP A 98 -24.24 -1.74 7.20
C TRP A 98 -23.71 -1.89 8.62
N ASP A 99 -22.38 -1.90 8.80
CA ASP A 99 -21.75 -2.04 10.13
C ASP A 99 -22.16 -0.89 11.08
N GLU A 100 -22.19 0.36 10.60
CA GLU A 100 -22.63 1.52 11.38
C GLU A 100 -24.11 1.44 11.81
N GLU A 101 -25.02 1.14 10.88
CA GLU A 101 -26.45 1.02 11.20
C GLU A 101 -26.74 -0.22 12.05
N TYR A 102 -25.99 -1.30 11.86
CA TYR A 102 -26.05 -2.49 12.70
C TYR A 102 -25.57 -2.19 14.12
N GLU A 103 -24.50 -1.43 14.31
CA GLU A 103 -24.00 -1.02 15.63
C GLU A 103 -25.03 -0.15 16.36
N LYS A 104 -25.65 0.82 15.67
CA LYS A 104 -26.76 1.62 16.21
C LYS A 104 -27.94 0.74 16.64
N LEU A 105 -28.30 -0.25 15.82
CA LEU A 105 -29.38 -1.19 16.14
C LEU A 105 -29.01 -2.10 17.33
N GLN A 106 -27.76 -2.56 17.42
CA GLN A 106 -27.26 -3.31 18.58
C GLN A 106 -27.33 -2.49 19.86
N GLY A 107 -26.98 -1.20 19.82
CA GLY A 107 -27.15 -0.27 20.95
C GLY A 107 -28.60 -0.20 21.42
N LEU A 108 -29.55 -0.04 20.49
CA LEU A 108 -30.99 -0.03 20.80
C LEU A 108 -31.46 -1.36 21.40
N LEU A 109 -31.01 -2.50 20.85
CA LEU A 109 -31.33 -3.83 21.37
C LEU A 109 -30.75 -4.07 22.78
N ARG A 110 -29.54 -3.56 23.04
CA ARG A 110 -28.90 -3.56 24.38
C ARG A 110 -29.76 -2.80 25.39
N ASP A 111 -30.21 -1.60 25.05
CA ASP A 111 -31.03 -0.77 25.95
C ASP A 111 -32.41 -1.37 26.24
N MET A 112 -33.04 -2.02 25.25
CA MET A 112 -34.28 -2.77 25.45
C MET A 112 -34.09 -4.02 26.34
N THR A 113 -32.92 -4.65 26.27
CA THR A 113 -32.60 -5.85 27.06
C THR A 113 -32.28 -5.50 28.51
N LYS A 114 -31.56 -4.38 28.77
CA LYS A 114 -31.30 -3.89 30.14
C LYS A 114 -32.58 -3.66 30.94
N LYS A 115 -33.68 -3.26 30.26
CA LYS A 115 -35.00 -3.11 30.88
C LYS A 115 -35.70 -4.44 31.21
N ASN A 116 -35.26 -5.55 30.63
CA ASN A 116 -35.82 -6.90 30.80
C ASN A 116 -34.71 -7.88 31.24
N ALA A 117 -34.21 -7.71 32.47
CA ALA A 117 -33.01 -8.35 33.03
C ALA A 117 -32.97 -9.90 32.93
N VAL A 118 -34.12 -10.58 32.87
CA VAL A 118 -34.25 -12.05 32.87
C VAL A 118 -33.72 -12.70 31.58
N ASN A 119 -33.63 -11.98 30.46
CA ASN A 119 -33.20 -12.53 29.16
C ASN A 119 -31.72 -12.28 28.79
N ALA A 120 -30.95 -11.65 29.68
CA ALA A 120 -29.59 -11.16 29.38
C ALA A 120 -28.57 -12.28 29.10
N GLN A 121 -28.72 -13.45 29.73
CA GLN A 121 -27.77 -14.57 29.61
C GLN A 121 -27.94 -15.37 28.30
N GLN A 122 -29.18 -15.59 27.85
CA GLN A 122 -29.49 -16.20 26.55
C GLN A 122 -29.10 -15.28 25.38
N LEU A 123 -29.12 -13.96 25.58
CA LEU A 123 -28.76 -12.98 24.54
C LEU A 123 -27.26 -12.86 24.28
N LYS A 124 -26.41 -13.07 25.29
CA LYS A 124 -24.94 -13.08 25.12
C LYS A 124 -24.49 -14.17 24.14
N GLN A 125 -25.21 -15.30 24.07
CA GLN A 125 -24.95 -16.34 23.06
C GLN A 125 -25.52 -15.96 21.68
N ALA A 126 -26.69 -15.31 21.62
CA ALA A 126 -27.33 -14.92 20.36
C ALA A 126 -26.59 -13.80 19.61
N TRP A 127 -25.81 -12.95 20.27
CA TRP A 127 -24.97 -11.93 19.60
C TRP A 127 -23.71 -12.48 18.93
N LYS A 128 -23.41 -13.78 19.06
CA LYS A 128 -22.28 -14.42 18.37
C LYS A 128 -22.55 -14.72 16.88
N ILE A 129 -23.69 -14.31 16.33
CA ILE A 129 -24.02 -14.53 14.93
C ILE A 129 -23.15 -13.61 14.06
N THR A 130 -22.17 -14.20 13.39
CA THR A 130 -21.36 -13.52 12.37
C THR A 130 -22.18 -13.45 11.08
N PRO A 131 -22.46 -12.26 10.55
CA PRO A 131 -23.24 -12.13 9.33
C PRO A 131 -22.45 -12.65 8.11
N GLU A 132 -23.16 -13.24 7.14
CA GLU A 132 -22.53 -13.93 6.01
C GLU A 132 -21.78 -12.98 5.06
N HIS A 133 -22.24 -11.73 4.92
CA HIS A 133 -21.61 -10.74 4.04
C HIS A 133 -20.17 -10.39 4.48
N LYS A 134 -19.78 -10.65 5.74
CA LYS A 134 -18.40 -10.42 6.20
C LYS A 134 -17.38 -11.32 5.51
N LYS A 135 -17.79 -12.53 5.10
CA LYS A 135 -16.93 -13.41 4.30
C LYS A 135 -16.68 -12.80 2.93
N LEU A 136 -17.72 -12.28 2.28
CA LEU A 136 -17.62 -11.58 1.00
C LEU A 136 -16.79 -10.29 1.12
N GLN A 137 -16.96 -9.53 2.20
CA GLN A 137 -16.16 -8.31 2.43
C GLN A 137 -14.67 -8.64 2.56
N ALA A 138 -14.30 -9.62 3.38
CA ALA A 138 -12.90 -10.05 3.51
C ALA A 138 -12.33 -10.55 2.17
N ARG A 139 -13.16 -11.26 1.40
CA ARG A 139 -12.84 -11.73 0.07
C ARG A 139 -12.55 -10.57 -0.90
N LEU A 140 -13.43 -9.57 -0.96
CA LEU A 140 -13.27 -8.42 -1.84
C LEU A 140 -12.04 -7.58 -1.45
N GLU A 141 -11.74 -7.45 -0.16
CA GLU A 141 -10.54 -6.75 0.32
C GLU A 141 -9.25 -7.46 -0.11
N GLN A 142 -9.22 -8.80 -0.04
CA GLN A 142 -8.10 -9.59 -0.57
C GLN A 142 -7.90 -9.36 -2.06
N VAL A 143 -8.98 -9.36 -2.84
CA VAL A 143 -8.93 -9.13 -4.30
C VAL A 143 -8.47 -7.70 -4.61
N LYS A 144 -8.91 -6.72 -3.81
CA LYS A 144 -8.47 -5.33 -3.90
C LYS A 144 -6.97 -5.19 -3.70
N GLN A 145 -6.46 -5.76 -2.61
CA GLN A 145 -5.04 -5.74 -2.28
C GLN A 145 -4.22 -6.44 -3.35
N PHE A 146 -4.66 -7.63 -3.77
CA PHE A 146 -4.04 -8.41 -4.83
C PHE A 146 -3.91 -7.59 -6.12
N ARG A 147 -5.01 -6.97 -6.57
CA ARG A 147 -5.01 -6.24 -7.83
C ARG A 147 -4.13 -5.00 -7.79
N ARG A 148 -4.11 -4.28 -6.66
CA ARG A 148 -3.18 -3.15 -6.44
C ARG A 148 -1.73 -3.60 -6.47
N GLN A 149 -1.41 -4.72 -5.83
CA GLN A 149 -0.05 -5.29 -5.85
C GLN A 149 0.35 -5.73 -7.27
N HIS A 150 -0.57 -6.35 -8.02
CA HIS A 150 -0.36 -6.73 -9.41
C HIS A 150 -0.06 -5.51 -10.29
N GLU A 151 -0.90 -4.48 -10.23
CA GLU A 151 -0.76 -3.28 -11.05
C GLU A 151 0.51 -2.49 -10.68
N GLN A 152 0.83 -2.38 -9.40
CA GLN A 152 2.09 -1.79 -8.94
C GLN A 152 3.28 -2.57 -9.50
N PHE A 153 3.26 -3.89 -9.43
CA PHE A 153 4.34 -4.73 -9.96
C PHE A 153 4.49 -4.58 -11.47
N ARG A 154 3.37 -4.62 -12.20
CA ARG A 154 3.33 -4.41 -13.64
C ARG A 154 3.88 -3.03 -14.03
N SER A 155 3.39 -1.97 -13.40
CA SER A 155 3.83 -0.59 -13.67
C SER A 155 5.32 -0.41 -13.38
N VAL A 156 5.82 -0.99 -12.29
CA VAL A 156 7.24 -0.94 -11.95
C VAL A 156 8.08 -1.67 -13.00
N ILE A 157 7.65 -2.84 -13.46
CA ILE A 157 8.35 -3.59 -14.50
C ILE A 157 8.31 -2.86 -15.83
N GLU A 158 7.15 -2.37 -16.28
CA GLU A 158 7.02 -1.58 -17.52
C GLU A 158 7.93 -0.35 -17.49
N ARG A 159 7.99 0.35 -16.35
CA ARG A 159 8.86 1.52 -16.17
C ARG A 159 10.35 1.17 -16.18
N LEU A 160 10.73 0.00 -15.68
CA LEU A 160 12.12 -0.49 -15.69
C LEU A 160 12.56 -0.89 -17.10
N LEU A 161 11.68 -1.58 -17.84
CA LEU A 161 11.95 -2.05 -19.19
C LEU A 161 11.95 -0.89 -20.20
N SER A 162 10.99 0.04 -20.10
CA SER A 162 10.91 1.22 -20.97
C SER A 162 12.10 2.18 -20.81
N LYS A 163 12.77 2.16 -19.65
CA LYS A 163 13.98 2.97 -19.41
C LYS A 163 15.27 2.29 -19.89
N GLN A 164 15.26 0.99 -20.16
CA GLN A 164 16.41 0.28 -20.72
C GLN A 164 16.51 0.47 -22.24
N SER A 165 15.38 0.47 -22.96
CA SER A 165 15.35 0.64 -24.42
C SER A 165 15.87 2.00 -24.91
N VAL A 166 15.77 3.05 -24.08
CA VAL A 166 16.20 4.42 -24.46
C VAL A 166 17.72 4.63 -24.29
N VAL A 167 18.40 3.84 -23.46
CA VAL A 167 19.84 4.02 -23.18
C VAL A 167 20.72 3.21 -24.15
N GLU A 168 20.16 2.18 -24.80
CA GLU A 168 20.88 1.29 -25.72
C GLU A 168 20.58 1.54 -27.21
N SER A 169 20.01 2.70 -27.58
CA SER A 169 19.91 3.12 -28.99
C SER A 169 21.27 3.64 -29.51
N SER A 170 22.26 2.75 -29.51
CA SER A 170 23.48 2.83 -30.33
C SER A 170 23.26 1.96 -31.57
N PRO A 171 23.54 2.42 -32.80
CA PRO A 171 23.24 1.66 -34.01
C PRO A 171 24.25 0.51 -34.14
N GLY A 172 23.88 -0.71 -33.75
CA GLY A 172 24.69 -1.90 -34.06
C GLY A 172 24.59 -3.11 -33.13
N ALA A 173 23.94 -3.02 -31.96
CA ALA A 173 23.79 -4.16 -31.06
C ALA A 173 22.41 -4.84 -31.21
N VAL A 174 22.45 -5.97 -31.90
CA VAL A 174 21.44 -7.02 -32.12
C VAL A 174 20.33 -7.12 -31.03
N GLN A 175 19.09 -7.18 -31.52
CA GLN A 175 17.76 -7.35 -30.89
C GLN A 175 17.56 -8.61 -30.00
N LEU A 176 18.58 -9.10 -29.29
CA LEU A 176 18.47 -10.31 -28.44
C LEU A 176 18.07 -10.01 -26.99
N VAL A 177 18.25 -8.77 -26.51
CA VAL A 177 17.87 -8.37 -25.13
C VAL A 177 16.36 -8.10 -25.00
N ASP A 178 15.68 -7.79 -26.10
CA ASP A 178 14.25 -7.45 -26.12
C ASP A 178 13.31 -8.67 -25.92
N GLN A 179 13.74 -9.88 -26.29
CA GLN A 179 12.86 -11.06 -26.26
C GLN A 179 12.61 -11.58 -24.84
N THR A 180 13.60 -11.54 -23.96
CA THR A 180 13.44 -12.03 -22.57
C THR A 180 12.64 -11.08 -21.70
N ASP A 181 12.70 -9.79 -22.00
CA ASP A 181 12.04 -8.72 -21.23
C ASP A 181 10.57 -8.58 -21.60
N SER A 182 10.23 -8.68 -22.89
CA SER A 182 8.83 -8.85 -23.32
C SER A 182 8.21 -10.12 -22.73
N ASN A 183 9.00 -11.18 -22.58
CA ASN A 183 8.54 -12.43 -21.98
C ASN A 183 8.22 -12.28 -20.47
N ALA A 184 8.91 -11.41 -19.72
CA ALA A 184 8.58 -11.18 -18.30
C ALA A 184 7.23 -10.48 -18.12
N VAL A 185 6.92 -9.48 -18.96
CA VAL A 185 5.60 -8.80 -18.94
C VAL A 185 4.50 -9.74 -19.42
N GLN A 186 4.78 -10.54 -20.46
CA GLN A 186 3.84 -11.56 -20.95
C GLN A 186 3.59 -12.65 -19.93
N GLU A 187 4.60 -13.11 -19.19
CA GLU A 187 4.45 -14.13 -18.13
C GLU A 187 3.57 -13.62 -16.98
N ILE A 188 3.70 -12.33 -16.61
CA ILE A 188 2.82 -11.68 -15.62
C ILE A 188 1.38 -11.59 -16.13
N GLN A 189 1.21 -11.22 -17.40
CA GLN A 189 -0.10 -11.12 -18.03
C GLN A 189 -0.78 -12.51 -18.15
N GLN A 190 -0.04 -13.55 -18.53
CA GLN A 190 -0.52 -14.94 -18.58
C GLN A 190 -0.87 -15.48 -17.18
N ALA A 191 -0.11 -15.10 -16.15
CA ALA A 191 -0.43 -15.42 -14.77
C ALA A 191 -1.74 -14.75 -14.32
N PHE A 192 -1.99 -13.52 -14.76
CA PHE A 192 -3.25 -12.83 -14.52
C PHE A 192 -4.42 -13.42 -15.32
N GLU A 193 -4.18 -13.88 -16.55
CA GLU A 193 -5.18 -14.53 -17.39
C GLU A 193 -5.62 -15.89 -16.82
N SER A 194 -4.72 -16.67 -16.20
CA SER A 194 -5.13 -17.87 -15.48
C SER A 194 -6.09 -17.58 -14.31
N LEU A 195 -6.08 -16.35 -13.78
CA LEU A 195 -7.01 -15.93 -12.72
C LEU A 195 -8.40 -15.60 -13.28
N LYS A 196 -8.51 -15.24 -14.56
CA LYS A 196 -9.79 -14.90 -15.22
C LYS A 196 -10.75 -16.08 -15.31
N HIS A 197 -10.21 -17.30 -15.36
CA HIS A 197 -11.00 -18.53 -15.47
C HIS A 197 -11.63 -18.99 -14.15
N ILE A 198 -11.42 -18.25 -13.05
CA ILE A 198 -11.87 -18.63 -11.71
C ILE A 198 -12.87 -17.62 -11.20
N ASP A 199 -14.00 -18.13 -10.71
CA ASP A 199 -15.03 -17.31 -10.07
C ASP A 199 -14.54 -16.81 -8.71
N ILE A 200 -14.06 -15.57 -8.71
CA ILE A 200 -13.56 -14.88 -7.51
C ILE A 200 -14.65 -14.71 -6.44
N LEU A 201 -15.92 -14.76 -6.83
CA LEU A 201 -17.08 -14.44 -6.01
C LEU A 201 -17.61 -15.62 -5.18
N GLU A 202 -17.11 -16.84 -5.41
CA GLU A 202 -17.51 -18.01 -4.61
C GLU A 202 -16.86 -17.99 -3.22
N CYS A 203 -17.61 -17.52 -2.22
CA CYS A 203 -17.20 -17.52 -0.81
C CYS A 203 -17.41 -18.86 -0.09
N SER A 204 -17.63 -19.95 -0.85
CA SER A 204 -17.74 -21.31 -0.31
C SER A 204 -16.37 -21.77 0.23
N PRO A 205 -16.32 -22.76 1.16
CA PRO A 205 -15.04 -23.30 1.63
C PRO A 205 -14.22 -23.90 0.47
N GLU A 206 -14.88 -24.50 -0.53
CA GLU A 206 -14.25 -25.02 -1.75
C GLU A 206 -13.71 -23.88 -2.64
N GLY A 207 -14.49 -22.81 -2.85
CA GLY A 207 -14.05 -21.63 -3.61
C GLY A 207 -12.89 -20.89 -2.93
N THR A 208 -12.84 -20.88 -1.60
CA THR A 208 -11.72 -20.34 -0.83
C THR A 208 -10.45 -21.17 -1.04
N GLN A 209 -10.58 -22.51 -1.09
CA GLN A 209 -9.45 -23.40 -1.41
C GLN A 209 -8.95 -23.19 -2.83
N MET A 210 -9.85 -23.19 -3.83
CA MET A 210 -9.48 -22.95 -5.23
C MET A 210 -8.78 -21.61 -5.40
N TRP A 211 -9.24 -20.56 -4.72
CA TRP A 211 -8.54 -19.28 -4.71
C TRP A 211 -7.16 -19.36 -4.11
N ASN A 212 -7.02 -19.95 -2.92
CA ASN A 212 -5.73 -20.03 -2.25
C ASN A 212 -4.72 -20.82 -3.09
N ASP A 213 -5.17 -21.88 -3.75
CA ASP A 213 -4.30 -22.67 -4.62
C ASP A 213 -3.94 -21.90 -5.90
N THR A 214 -4.85 -21.11 -6.45
CA THR A 214 -4.54 -20.26 -7.60
C THR A 214 -3.63 -19.10 -7.22
N MET A 215 -3.82 -18.51 -6.04
CA MET A 215 -2.93 -17.50 -5.49
C MET A 215 -1.53 -18.06 -5.30
N LYS A 216 -1.37 -19.29 -4.80
CA LYS A 216 -0.06 -19.95 -4.74
C LYS A 216 0.55 -20.12 -6.14
N ILE A 217 -0.21 -20.59 -7.13
CA ILE A 217 0.28 -20.73 -8.50
C ILE A 217 0.72 -19.38 -9.07
N TYR A 218 -0.04 -18.31 -8.78
CA TYR A 218 0.29 -16.95 -9.18
C TYR A 218 1.54 -16.43 -8.48
N GLU A 219 1.65 -16.62 -7.17
CA GLU A 219 2.84 -16.28 -6.37
C GLU A 219 4.08 -17.02 -6.87
N GLU A 220 4.00 -18.32 -7.16
CA GLU A 220 5.10 -19.11 -7.73
C GLU A 220 5.55 -18.57 -9.10
N ARG A 221 4.61 -18.12 -9.95
CA ARG A 221 4.94 -17.47 -11.23
C ARG A 221 5.60 -16.11 -11.01
N ILE A 222 5.09 -15.29 -10.10
CA ILE A 222 5.77 -14.03 -9.74
C ILE A 222 7.17 -14.31 -9.21
N GLU A 223 7.36 -15.29 -8.33
CA GLU A 223 8.67 -15.64 -7.79
C GLU A 223 9.66 -16.07 -8.88
N LYS A 224 9.20 -16.72 -9.95
CA LYS A 224 10.04 -17.01 -11.13
C LYS A 224 10.46 -15.73 -11.83
N VAL A 225 9.53 -14.81 -12.06
CA VAL A 225 9.82 -13.49 -12.64
C VAL A 225 10.77 -12.68 -11.75
N GLU A 226 10.54 -12.66 -10.43
CA GLU A 226 11.40 -12.00 -9.45
C GLU A 226 12.81 -12.59 -9.43
N ARG A 227 12.94 -13.92 -9.51
CA ARG A 227 14.26 -14.58 -9.62
C ARG A 227 14.99 -14.16 -10.89
N ARG A 228 14.30 -14.07 -12.04
CA ARG A 228 14.87 -13.59 -13.30
C ARG A 228 15.33 -12.13 -13.18
N ILE A 229 14.49 -11.25 -12.63
CA ILE A 229 14.83 -9.85 -12.40
C ILE A 229 16.03 -9.73 -11.44
N THR A 230 16.05 -10.53 -10.37
CA THR A 230 17.14 -10.56 -9.39
C THR A 230 18.46 -10.99 -10.01
N ALA A 231 18.44 -12.03 -10.85
CA ALA A 231 19.63 -12.48 -11.57
C ALA A 231 20.19 -11.38 -12.48
N ARG A 232 19.31 -10.69 -13.20
CA ARG A 232 19.68 -9.55 -14.06
C ARG A 232 20.24 -8.37 -13.27
N LEU A 233 19.61 -8.02 -12.15
CA LEU A 233 20.07 -6.95 -11.28
C LEU A 233 21.47 -7.28 -10.74
N ARG A 234 21.72 -8.52 -10.32
CA ARG A 234 23.06 -8.98 -9.92
C ARG A 234 24.08 -8.87 -11.04
N GLU A 235 23.72 -9.24 -12.26
CA GLU A 235 24.60 -9.12 -13.42
C GLU A 235 24.93 -7.65 -13.73
N GLN A 236 23.95 -6.74 -13.67
CA GLN A 236 24.18 -5.30 -13.86
C GLN A 236 25.05 -4.70 -12.74
N LEU A 237 24.83 -5.13 -11.49
CA LEU A 237 25.68 -4.72 -10.38
C LEU A 237 27.11 -5.27 -10.51
N ALA A 238 27.29 -6.48 -11.02
CA ALA A 238 28.61 -7.05 -11.27
C ALA A 238 29.37 -6.33 -12.41
N LYS A 239 28.65 -5.81 -13.41
CA LYS A 239 29.23 -5.01 -14.50
C LYS A 239 29.60 -3.59 -14.08
N ALA A 240 28.92 -3.04 -13.07
CA ALA A 240 29.19 -1.70 -12.57
C ALA A 240 30.57 -1.62 -11.91
N ARG A 241 31.43 -0.73 -12.40
CA ARG A 241 32.79 -0.54 -11.83
C ARG A 241 32.80 0.55 -10.77
N ASN A 242 31.84 1.48 -10.83
CA ASN A 242 31.78 2.63 -9.94
C ASN A 242 30.59 2.56 -8.98
N ALA A 243 30.81 2.98 -7.73
CA ALA A 243 29.73 3.11 -6.74
C ALA A 243 28.61 4.05 -7.22
N ASN A 244 28.95 5.11 -7.97
CA ASN A 244 27.95 6.01 -8.55
C ASN A 244 27.05 5.32 -9.59
N GLU A 245 27.60 4.40 -10.40
CA GLU A 245 26.82 3.60 -11.36
C GLU A 245 25.92 2.62 -10.61
N MET A 246 26.44 1.98 -9.56
CA MET A 246 25.63 1.14 -8.68
C MET A 246 24.46 1.93 -8.08
N PHE A 247 24.68 3.12 -7.51
CA PHE A 247 23.59 3.97 -7.00
C PHE A 247 22.55 4.34 -8.05
N GLN A 248 22.96 4.60 -9.31
CA GLN A 248 22.02 4.86 -10.39
C GLN A 248 21.15 3.64 -10.72
N ILE A 249 21.74 2.44 -10.68
CA ILE A 249 21.01 1.18 -10.86
C ILE A 249 20.02 1.01 -9.70
N PHE A 250 20.45 1.17 -8.45
CA PHE A 250 19.56 1.06 -7.27
C PHE A 250 18.40 2.06 -7.30
N ALA A 251 18.65 3.33 -7.64
CA ALA A 251 17.61 4.35 -7.75
C ALA A 251 16.56 4.03 -8.83
N ARG A 252 16.95 3.31 -9.90
CA ARG A 252 15.99 2.83 -10.91
C ARG A 252 15.11 1.71 -10.38
N PHE A 253 15.70 0.77 -9.66
CA PHE A 253 15.05 -0.41 -9.09
C PHE A 253 14.39 -0.17 -7.73
N HIS A 254 14.35 1.07 -7.24
CA HIS A 254 13.87 1.43 -5.90
C HIS A 254 12.51 0.80 -5.54
N ASP A 255 11.52 0.91 -6.43
CA ASP A 255 10.17 0.40 -6.17
C ASP A 255 10.09 -1.14 -6.07
N LEU A 256 11.10 -1.87 -6.60
CA LEU A 256 11.20 -3.33 -6.43
C LEU A 256 11.87 -3.73 -5.11
N LEU A 257 12.64 -2.84 -4.47
CA LEU A 257 13.37 -3.13 -3.23
C LEU A 257 12.46 -3.24 -2.00
N ILE A 258 11.17 -2.96 -2.16
CA ILE A 258 10.14 -3.20 -1.14
C ILE A 258 9.93 -4.71 -0.93
N ARG A 259 10.19 -5.54 -1.95
CA ARG A 259 9.95 -6.98 -1.88
C ARG A 259 11.08 -7.72 -1.16
N GLN A 260 10.70 -8.62 -0.23
CA GLN A 260 11.64 -9.31 0.65
C GLN A 260 12.65 -10.20 -0.11
N HIS A 261 12.21 -10.90 -1.16
CA HIS A 261 13.09 -11.79 -1.94
C HIS A 261 14.20 -11.03 -2.66
N ILE A 262 13.84 -9.92 -3.33
CA ILE A 262 14.77 -9.04 -4.03
C ILE A 262 15.71 -8.37 -3.02
N ARG A 263 15.18 -7.86 -1.90
CA ARG A 263 15.99 -7.24 -0.84
C ARG A 263 17.02 -8.21 -0.26
N ASN A 264 16.63 -9.44 0.05
CA ASN A 264 17.54 -10.46 0.57
C ASN A 264 18.67 -10.77 -0.41
N ALA A 265 18.37 -10.84 -1.70
CA ALA A 265 19.34 -11.18 -2.73
C ALA A 265 20.41 -10.10 -2.97
N ILE A 266 20.16 -8.86 -2.55
CA ILE A 266 21.01 -7.69 -2.80
C ILE A 266 21.70 -7.18 -1.51
N ARG A 267 21.40 -7.79 -0.36
CA ARG A 267 21.92 -7.39 0.96
C ARG A 267 23.45 -7.25 1.03
N GLU A 268 24.17 -8.11 0.32
CA GLU A 268 25.64 -8.04 0.23
C GLU A 268 26.11 -6.74 -0.42
N TYR A 269 25.51 -6.35 -1.55
CA TYR A 269 25.80 -5.09 -2.23
C TYR A 269 25.32 -3.88 -1.44
N GLN A 270 24.21 -3.98 -0.71
CA GLN A 270 23.76 -2.91 0.20
C GLN A 270 24.82 -2.60 1.25
N THR A 271 25.37 -3.63 1.91
CA THR A 271 26.44 -3.46 2.91
C THR A 271 27.67 -2.78 2.29
N GLN A 272 28.08 -3.19 1.09
CA GLN A 272 29.21 -2.58 0.38
C GLN A 272 28.97 -1.10 0.04
N LEU A 273 27.76 -0.74 -0.43
CA LEU A 273 27.41 0.65 -0.75
C LEU A 273 27.32 1.52 0.50
N ILE A 274 26.77 0.99 1.60
CA ILE A 274 26.69 1.69 2.88
C ILE A 274 28.10 1.97 3.41
N GLN A 275 29.00 0.99 3.36
CA GLN A 275 30.41 1.17 3.75
C GLN A 275 31.09 2.24 2.89
N ARG A 276 30.83 2.26 1.57
CA ARG A 276 31.36 3.28 0.67
C ARG A 276 30.86 4.68 1.03
N VAL A 277 29.56 4.83 1.29
CA VAL A 277 28.98 6.12 1.69
C VAL A 277 29.54 6.57 3.03
N LYS A 278 29.76 5.65 3.97
CA LYS A 278 30.42 5.96 5.24
C LYS A 278 31.82 6.53 5.01
N ILE A 279 32.63 5.90 4.16
CA ILE A 279 33.96 6.42 3.80
C ILE A 279 33.86 7.81 3.14
N ASP A 280 32.89 8.01 2.24
CA ASP A 280 32.68 9.31 1.59
C ASP A 280 32.26 10.40 2.61
N ILE A 281 31.45 10.06 3.61
CA ILE A 281 31.06 10.95 4.72
C ILE A 281 32.26 11.25 5.62
N ASP A 282 33.08 10.25 5.95
CA ASP A 282 34.32 10.44 6.72
C ASP A 282 35.28 11.38 5.98
N GLN A 283 35.39 11.27 4.65
CA GLN A 283 36.16 12.22 3.84
C GLN A 283 35.57 13.63 3.87
N LEU A 284 34.24 13.80 3.93
CA LEU A 284 33.61 15.11 4.13
C LEU A 284 33.95 15.67 5.52
N HIS A 285 33.97 14.82 6.55
CA HIS A 285 34.39 15.22 7.89
C HIS A 285 35.84 15.69 7.92
N GLU A 286 36.77 14.97 7.29
CA GLU A 286 38.18 15.39 7.20
C GLU A 286 38.34 16.69 6.40
N LYS A 287 37.60 16.87 5.30
CA LYS A 287 37.56 18.14 4.57
C LYS A 287 37.06 19.29 5.44
N PHE A 288 36.04 19.06 6.27
CA PHE A 288 35.53 20.06 7.19
C PHE A 288 36.55 20.41 8.29
N LYS A 289 37.21 19.41 8.88
CA LYS A 289 38.27 19.59 9.90
C LYS A 289 39.45 20.40 9.39
N ALA A 290 39.84 20.21 8.12
CA ALA A 290 40.92 20.97 7.49
C ALA A 290 40.62 22.49 7.41
N LYS A 291 39.37 22.91 7.66
CA LYS A 291 38.86 24.29 7.59
C LYS A 291 39.01 24.93 6.22
N TYR A 292 38.16 25.91 5.95
CA TYR A 292 38.20 26.66 4.70
C TYR A 292 39.52 27.44 4.51
N SER A 293 40.12 27.93 5.60
CA SER A 293 41.35 28.74 5.58
C SER A 293 42.60 28.01 5.09
N ALA A 294 42.70 26.69 5.30
CA ALA A 294 43.83 25.90 4.81
C ALA A 294 43.55 25.23 3.45
N SER A 295 42.33 25.33 2.95
CA SER A 295 41.90 24.62 1.74
C SER A 295 42.28 25.37 0.46
N LYS A 296 42.58 24.62 -0.62
CA LYS A 296 42.77 25.16 -1.98
C LYS A 296 41.57 25.97 -2.46
N ALA A 297 40.39 25.74 -1.88
CA ALA A 297 39.16 26.46 -2.18
C ALA A 297 39.24 27.98 -1.86
N MET A 298 39.97 28.37 -0.80
CA MET A 298 40.20 29.79 -0.47
C MET A 298 41.11 30.47 -1.50
N LYS A 299 42.17 29.76 -1.93
CA LYS A 299 43.07 30.27 -2.98
C LYS A 299 42.32 30.40 -4.30
N MET A 300 41.51 29.41 -4.66
CA MET A 300 40.73 29.45 -5.90
C MET A 300 39.67 30.55 -5.87
N SER A 301 38.83 30.64 -4.83
CA SER A 301 37.77 31.66 -4.76
C SER A 301 38.30 33.09 -4.74
N ARG A 302 39.49 33.30 -4.15
CA ARG A 302 40.17 34.60 -4.14
C ARG A 302 40.82 34.94 -5.48
N ILE A 303 41.29 33.96 -6.24
CA ILE A 303 42.00 34.19 -7.51
C ILE A 303 41.03 34.26 -8.69
N THR A 304 39.90 33.55 -8.64
CA THR A 304 39.00 33.41 -9.82
C THR A 304 37.68 34.18 -9.72
N VAL A 305 37.18 34.51 -8.53
CA VAL A 305 35.81 35.03 -8.36
C VAL A 305 35.72 36.22 -7.38
N ASP A 306 36.84 36.71 -6.82
CA ASP A 306 36.89 37.83 -5.85
C ASP A 306 35.87 37.75 -4.70
N ILE A 307 35.63 36.54 -4.19
CA ILE A 307 34.67 36.33 -3.09
C ILE A 307 35.34 36.64 -1.74
N PRO A 308 34.72 37.45 -0.86
CA PRO A 308 35.20 37.69 0.50
C PRO A 308 35.36 36.40 1.30
N VAL A 309 36.35 36.35 2.20
CA VAL A 309 36.68 35.13 2.96
C VAL A 309 35.51 34.63 3.81
N THR A 310 34.69 35.55 4.35
CA THR A 310 33.48 35.24 5.12
C THR A 310 32.39 34.61 4.24
N THR A 311 32.11 35.20 3.08
CA THR A 311 31.13 34.65 2.12
C THR A 311 31.60 33.31 1.54
N GLY A 312 32.90 33.18 1.26
CA GLY A 312 33.51 31.97 0.75
C GLY A 312 33.43 30.79 1.73
N SER A 313 33.62 31.04 3.03
CA SER A 313 33.50 29.99 4.06
C SER A 313 32.05 29.51 4.21
N ILE A 314 31.07 30.40 4.11
CA ILE A 314 29.63 30.06 4.13
C ILE A 314 29.24 29.23 2.91
N ILE A 315 29.65 29.64 1.70
CA ILE A 315 29.37 28.88 0.47
C ILE A 315 30.01 27.50 0.55
N TRP A 316 31.24 27.40 1.04
CA TRP A 316 31.94 26.13 1.21
C TRP A 316 31.24 25.20 2.22
N ALA A 317 30.81 25.73 3.37
CA ALA A 317 30.04 24.97 4.36
C ALA A 317 28.68 24.49 3.79
N LYS A 318 27.93 25.36 3.10
CA LYS A 318 26.68 24.98 2.43
C LYS A 318 26.90 23.96 1.31
N GLN A 319 28.04 23.98 0.63
CA GLN A 319 28.35 22.99 -0.40
C GLN A 319 28.61 21.61 0.22
N ILE A 320 29.30 21.55 1.36
CA ILE A 320 29.49 20.30 2.13
C ILE A 320 28.13 19.79 2.63
N GLU A 321 27.27 20.67 3.14
CA GLU A 321 25.91 20.31 3.56
C GLU A 321 25.10 19.69 2.41
N LYS A 322 25.11 20.33 1.22
CA LYS A 322 24.45 19.77 0.02
C LYS A 322 25.00 18.41 -0.38
N GLN A 323 26.30 18.20 -0.26
CA GLN A 323 26.93 16.90 -0.54
C GLN A 323 26.49 15.85 0.48
N LEU A 324 26.44 16.19 1.78
CA LEU A 324 25.94 15.31 2.83
C LEU A 324 24.49 14.88 2.58
N VAL A 325 23.60 15.83 2.28
CA VAL A 325 22.19 15.54 1.97
C VAL A 325 22.07 14.62 0.75
N ARG A 326 22.92 14.81 -0.26
CA ARG A 326 22.96 13.92 -1.43
C ARG A 326 23.40 12.50 -1.06
N TYR A 327 24.37 12.34 -0.18
CA TYR A 327 24.80 11.01 0.30
C TYR A 327 23.72 10.33 1.15
N LEU A 328 23.05 11.07 2.04
CA LEU A 328 21.92 10.53 2.81
C LEU A 328 20.77 10.09 1.91
N LYS A 329 20.44 10.88 0.87
CA LYS A 329 19.44 10.48 -0.12
C LYS A 329 19.83 9.19 -0.87
N ARG A 330 21.12 9.01 -1.19
CA ARG A 330 21.59 7.75 -1.81
C ARG A 330 21.43 6.54 -0.89
N VAL A 331 21.58 6.73 0.42
CA VAL A 331 21.34 5.67 1.42
C VAL A 331 19.84 5.34 1.49
N GLU A 332 18.98 6.35 1.47
CA GLU A 332 17.53 6.18 1.38
C GLU A 332 17.12 5.44 0.11
N ASP A 333 17.71 5.76 -1.04
CA ASP A 333 17.44 5.08 -2.32
C ASP A 333 17.80 3.58 -2.27
N VAL A 334 18.87 3.21 -1.54
CA VAL A 334 19.39 1.82 -1.43
C VAL A 334 18.60 0.96 -0.43
N LEU A 335 18.19 1.54 0.69
CA LEU A 335 17.49 0.82 1.78
C LEU A 335 15.95 0.94 1.68
N GLY A 336 15.45 1.92 0.95
CA GLY A 336 14.03 2.27 0.86
C GLY A 336 13.58 3.16 2.01
N SER A 337 12.27 3.38 2.11
CA SER A 337 11.61 4.19 3.15
C SER A 337 11.83 3.71 4.60
N GLY A 338 12.43 2.53 4.79
CA GLY A 338 12.77 1.94 6.09
C GLY A 338 14.24 2.06 6.50
N TRP A 339 15.06 2.89 5.82
CA TRP A 339 16.49 3.01 6.12
C TRP A 339 16.78 3.44 7.56
N GLU A 340 15.85 4.16 8.19
CA GLU A 340 15.97 4.62 9.58
C GLU A 340 15.90 3.49 10.61
N GLN A 341 15.27 2.36 10.27
CA GLN A 341 15.15 1.20 11.14
C GLN A 341 16.38 0.28 11.07
N HIS A 342 17.22 0.45 10.05
CA HIS A 342 18.44 -0.32 9.90
C HIS A 342 19.53 0.22 10.85
N VAL A 343 20.28 -0.67 11.51
CA VAL A 343 21.32 -0.28 12.49
C VAL A 343 22.33 0.69 11.89
N ASP A 344 22.77 0.44 10.66
CA ASP A 344 23.71 1.33 9.97
C ASP A 344 23.05 2.64 9.51
N GLY A 345 21.76 2.61 9.14
CA GLY A 345 21.03 3.81 8.73
C GLY A 345 20.75 4.74 9.90
N GLN A 346 20.42 4.19 11.08
CA GLN A 346 20.26 4.96 12.32
C GLN A 346 21.55 5.66 12.73
N ARG A 347 22.70 4.96 12.63
CA ARG A 347 24.02 5.55 12.90
C ARG A 347 24.36 6.66 11.91
N LEU A 348 24.15 6.44 10.62
CA LEU A 348 24.39 7.44 9.58
C LEU A 348 23.47 8.66 9.72
N LYS A 349 22.22 8.47 10.14
CA LYS A 349 21.29 9.57 10.44
C LYS A 349 21.81 10.41 11.60
N PHE A 350 22.20 9.77 12.70
CA PHE A 350 22.75 10.47 13.86
C PHE A 350 24.05 11.23 13.53
N GLU A 351 24.97 10.60 12.81
CA GLU A 351 26.22 11.23 12.34
C GLU A 351 25.92 12.39 11.38
N GLY A 352 24.97 12.21 10.45
CA GLY A 352 24.52 13.22 9.51
C GLY A 352 23.87 14.43 10.19
N ASP A 353 22.98 14.21 11.15
CA ASP A 353 22.30 15.27 11.90
C ASP A 353 23.28 16.04 12.79
N SER A 354 24.20 15.34 13.47
CA SER A 354 25.27 15.98 14.23
C SER A 354 26.20 16.81 13.34
N PHE A 355 26.52 16.31 12.14
CA PHE A 355 27.33 17.05 11.18
C PHE A 355 26.60 18.27 10.62
N LYS A 356 25.29 18.16 10.35
CA LYS A 356 24.46 19.28 9.91
C LYS A 356 24.36 20.39 10.96
N GLN A 357 24.25 20.04 12.24
CA GLN A 357 24.30 21.01 13.34
C GLN A 357 25.65 21.74 13.40
N ARG A 358 26.77 21.03 13.19
CA ARG A 358 28.12 21.62 13.15
C ARG A 358 28.37 22.49 11.91
N LEU A 359 27.64 22.24 10.82
CA LEU A 359 27.71 23.01 9.58
C LEU A 359 26.80 24.25 9.61
N ASN A 360 26.13 24.55 10.73
CA ASN A 360 25.27 25.72 10.82
C ASN A 360 26.08 27.01 10.63
N THR A 361 25.73 27.75 9.57
CA THR A 361 26.41 28.99 9.16
C THR A 361 25.76 30.26 9.74
N ALA A 362 24.63 30.12 10.46
CA ALA A 362 23.96 31.21 11.16
C ALA A 362 24.89 32.04 12.08
N PRO A 363 25.72 31.44 12.95
CA PRO A 363 26.60 32.23 13.82
C PRO A 363 27.66 33.02 13.04
N ILE A 364 28.16 32.47 11.92
CA ILE A 364 29.13 33.17 11.05
C ILE A 364 28.46 34.38 10.35
N PHE A 365 27.16 34.27 10.08
CA PHE A 365 26.39 35.35 9.48
C PHE A 365 26.04 36.44 10.52
N GLU A 366 25.72 36.06 11.75
CA GLU A 366 25.49 36.99 12.86
C GLU A 366 26.77 37.75 13.23
N ASP A 367 27.92 37.06 13.36
CA ASP A 367 29.24 37.69 13.55
C ASP A 367 29.63 38.66 12.42
N TRP A 368 29.08 38.46 11.21
CA TRP A 368 29.30 39.36 10.08
C TRP A 368 28.34 40.56 10.09
N LEU A 369 27.13 40.41 10.64
CA LEU A 369 26.18 41.51 10.80
C LEU A 369 26.55 42.45 11.97
N GLU A 370 27.23 41.92 13.00
CA GLU A 370 27.74 42.72 14.12
C GLU A 370 29.00 43.53 13.80
N LYS A 371 29.64 43.26 12.66
CA LYS A 371 30.81 44.01 12.14
C LYS A 371 30.41 44.98 11.05
#